data_AF-X1T1S5-F1
#
_entry.id   AF-X1T1S5-F1
#
_cell.length_a   1.000
_cell.length_b   1.000
_cell.length_c   1.000
_cell.angle_alpha   90.00
_cell.angle_beta   90.00
_cell.angle_gamma   90.00
#
_symmetry.space_group_name_H-M   'P 1'
#
loop_
_entity.id
_entity.type
_entity.pdbx_description
1 polymer ?
#
loop_
_entity_poly.entity_id
_entity_poly.type
_entity_poly.pdbx_seq_one_letter_code
_entity_poly.pdbx_strand_id
1 'polypeptide(L)' 'GYVGSVFLDWSARKVGLKELWTLKWHRKFNTAGPWTLASDVQPEDWPEWLRSFRDY' A
#
# COMPACT_ATOMS: atom_id res chain seq x y z
N GLY A 1 2.11 11.18 -2.32
CA GLY A 1 1.16 10.91 -3.42
C GLY A 1 0.10 9.99 -2.88
N TYR A 2 -1.15 10.18 -3.31
CA TYR A 2 -2.30 9.41 -2.87
C TYR A 2 -3.19 9.09 -4.06
N VAL A 3 -3.94 8.00 -3.95
CA VAL A 3 -4.96 7.58 -4.92
C VAL A 3 -6.32 7.59 -4.24
N GLY A 4 -7.35 8.10 -4.90
CA GLY A 4 -8.72 7.97 -4.42
C GLY A 4 -9.20 6.53 -4.63
N SER A 5 -9.66 5.86 -3.57
CA SER A 5 -10.20 4.50 -3.66
C SER A 5 -11.60 4.44 -3.05
N VAL A 6 -12.49 3.71 -3.73
CA VAL A 6 -13.84 3.37 -3.24
C VAL A 6 -13.82 1.89 -2.85
N PHE A 7 -14.39 1.59 -1.69
CA PHE A 7 -14.44 0.25 -1.11
C PHE A 7 -15.85 -0.34 -1.22
N LEU A 8 -15.94 -1.67 -1.11
CA LEU A 8 -17.19 -2.44 -1.20
C LEU A 8 -18.14 -2.22 0.00
N ASP A 9 -17.72 -1.43 0.99
CA ASP A 9 -18.54 -0.96 2.11
C ASP A 9 -19.13 0.45 1.86
N TRP A 10 -19.07 0.94 0.62
CA TRP A 10 -19.51 2.27 0.21
C TRP A 10 -18.67 3.44 0.76
N SER A 11 -17.55 3.14 1.43
CA SER A 11 -16.61 4.18 1.87
C SER A 11 -15.69 4.62 0.73
N ALA A 12 -15.30 5.89 0.74
CA ALA A 12 -14.28 6.43 -0.15
C ALA A 12 -13.23 7.16 0.68
N ARG A 13 -11.94 6.88 0.43
CA ARG A 13 -10.84 7.58 1.10
C ARG A 13 -9.63 7.74 0.18
N LYS A 14 -8.77 8.69 0.55
CA LYS A 14 -7.43 8.81 -0.03
C LYS A 14 -6.56 7.71 0.55
N VAL A 15 -5.99 6.88 -0.31
CA VAL A 15 -5.09 5.79 0.05
C VAL A 15 -3.67 6.20 -0.33
N GLY A 16 -2.72 6.01 0.58
CA GLY A 16 -1.31 6.27 0.31
C GLY A 16 -0.78 5.33 -0.78
N LEU A 17 0.20 5.77 -1.56
CA LEU A 17 0.81 4.91 -2.58
C LEU A 17 1.32 3.59 -1.98
N LYS A 18 2.11 3.64 -0.90
CA LYS A 18 2.61 2.44 -0.19
C LYS A 18 1.51 1.63 0.51
N GLU A 19 0.44 2.31 0.94
CA GLU A 19 -0.74 1.68 1.56
C GLU A 19 -1.47 0.72 0.59
N LEU A 20 -1.32 0.90 -0.73
CA LEU A 20 -1.95 0.01 -1.71
C LEU A 20 -1.53 -1.45 -1.53
N TRP A 21 -0.31 -1.72 -1.05
CA TRP A 21 0.19 -3.08 -0.83
C TRP A 21 -0.33 -3.74 0.45
N THR A 22 -0.90 -2.96 1.37
CA THR A 22 -1.46 -3.47 2.63
C THR A 22 -2.96 -3.78 2.52
N LEU A 23 -3.61 -3.34 1.44
CA LEU A 23 -5.05 -3.50 1.22
C LEU A 23 -5.40 -4.77 0.44
N LYS A 24 -6.54 -5.38 0.79
CA LYS A 24 -7.04 -6.60 0.14
C LYS A 24 -7.89 -6.27 -1.08
N TRP A 25 -7.29 -6.29 -2.27
CA TRP A 25 -7.98 -6.01 -3.54
C TRP A 25 -8.83 -7.17 -4.05
N HIS A 26 -8.38 -8.40 -3.81
CA HIS A 26 -9.10 -9.60 -4.20
C HIS A 26 -8.94 -10.71 -3.16
N ARG A 27 -9.77 -11.76 -3.28
CA ARG A 27 -9.92 -12.81 -2.25
C ARG A 27 -8.62 -13.51 -1.85
N LYS A 28 -7.70 -13.66 -2.80
CA LYS A 28 -6.39 -14.30 -2.65
C LYS A 28 -5.22 -13.31 -2.63
N PHE A 29 -5.49 -12.00 -2.55
CA PHE A 29 -4.42 -11.01 -2.49
C PHE A 29 -3.64 -11.17 -1.20
N ASN A 30 -2.33 -11.33 -1.29
CA ASN A 30 -1.47 -11.43 -0.12
C ASN A 30 -1.13 -10.03 0.40
N THR A 31 -1.79 -9.63 1.49
CA THR A 31 -1.54 -8.36 2.17
C THR A 31 -0.27 -8.36 3.02
N ALA A 32 0.39 -9.52 3.18
CA ALA A 32 1.71 -9.67 3.80
C ALA A 32 2.76 -10.06 2.74
N GLY A 33 2.65 -9.45 1.55
CA GLY A 33 3.60 -9.68 0.47
C GLY A 33 4.96 -8.99 0.70
N PRO A 34 5.97 -9.31 -0.12
CA PRO A 34 7.36 -8.87 0.02
C PRO A 34 7.59 -7.36 -0.21
N TRP A 35 6.54 -6.55 -0.32
CA TRP A 35 6.57 -5.08 -0.47
C TRP A 35 5.79 -4.38 0.66
N THR A 36 5.68 -5.03 1.82
CA THR A 36 4.96 -4.52 2.99
C THR A 36 5.89 -4.43 4.19
N LEU A 37 5.61 -3.51 5.11
CA LEU A 37 6.32 -3.39 6.39
C LEU A 37 6.33 -4.69 7.20
N ALA A 38 5.33 -5.56 7.00
CA ALA A 38 5.27 -6.89 7.61
C ALA A 38 6.28 -7.89 7.03
N SER A 39 6.91 -7.60 5.88
CA SER A 39 7.91 -8.43 5.20
C SER A 39 9.32 -7.84 5.21
N ASP A 40 9.65 -7.01 6.21
CA ASP A 40 11.01 -6.48 6.45
C ASP A 40 11.59 -5.59 5.33
N VAL A 41 10.71 -5.04 4.49
CA VAL A 41 11.09 -4.15 3.37
C VAL A 41 11.58 -2.83 3.92
N GLN A 42 12.84 -2.49 3.63
CA GLN A 42 13.38 -1.22 4.08
C GLN A 42 12.89 -0.07 3.19
N PRO A 43 12.81 1.16 3.72
CA PRO A 43 12.52 2.36 2.93
C PRO A 43 13.44 2.49 1.70
N GLU A 44 14.63 1.91 1.78
CA GLU A 44 15.68 1.88 0.77
C GLU A 44 15.38 0.94 -0.40
N ASP A 45 14.66 -0.16 -0.18
CA ASP A 45 14.31 -1.12 -1.23
C ASP A 45 13.30 -0.55 -2.23
N TRP A 46 12.58 0.50 -1.82
CA TRP A 46 11.66 1.20 -2.70
C TRP A 46 12.42 1.98 -3.77
N PRO A 47 11.89 2.03 -5.01
CA PRO A 47 12.45 2.87 -6.05
C PRO A 47 12.45 4.33 -5.61
N GLU A 48 13.47 5.09 -6.06
CA GLU A 48 13.83 6.41 -5.54
C GLU A 48 12.65 7.40 -5.43
N TRP A 49 11.74 7.36 -6.41
CA TRP A 49 10.53 8.19 -6.43
C TRP A 49 9.50 7.83 -5.34
N LEU A 50 9.45 6.56 -4.90
CA LEU A 50 8.52 6.09 -3.87
C LEU A 50 9.01 6.35 -2.45
N ARG A 51 10.33 6.51 -2.25
CA ARG A 51 10.96 6.67 -0.92
C ARG A 51 10.42 7.87 -0.16
N SER A 52 10.11 8.95 -0.88
CA SER A 52 9.56 10.19 -0.31
C SER A 52 8.15 10.04 0.30
N PHE A 53 7.45 8.95 0.01
CA PHE A 53 6.09 8.73 0.51
C PHE A 53 6.07 8.00 1.84
N ARG A 54 5.09 8.37 2.67
CA ARG A 54 4.86 7.81 4.00
C ARG A 54 4.73 6.27 3.96
N ASP A 55 5.39 5.61 4.90
CA ASP A 55 5.28 4.17 5.13
C ASP A 55 3.97 3.82 5.87
N TYR A 56 3.42 2.64 5.56
CA TYR A 56 2.10 2.16 6.02
C TYR A 56 2.14 0.70 6.47
#